data_AF-R1E0A9-F1
#
_entry.id   AF-R1E0A9-F1
#
_cell.length_a   1.000
_cell.length_b   1.000
_cell.length_c   1.000
_cell.angle_alpha   90.00
_cell.angle_beta   90.00
_cell.angle_gamma   90.00
#
_symmetry.space_group_name_H-M   'P 1'
#
loop_
_entity.id
_entity.type
_entity.pdbx_description
1 polymer ?
#
loop_
_entity_poly.entity_id
_entity_poly.type
_entity_poly.pdbx_seq_one_letter_code
_entity_poly.pdbx_strand_id
1 'polypeptide(L)'
;MLPLQLSGLGLSASPRALPEGVSSGGVVRYFAFGSNLLRSKMDKRGETGVISCTAGVVPDHRLAFNMRMFPPLEPSMASIEPSPGEVCEGALYTLTRDGYEALWQSEGGGMERPGYEE
;
A
#
# COMPACT_ATOMS: atom_id res chain seq x y z
N MET A 1 -27.15 -25.08 32.16
CA MET A 1 -26.87 -23.94 31.26
C MET A 1 -25.57 -23.29 31.71
N LEU A 2 -24.49 -23.50 30.99
CA LEU A 2 -23.22 -22.78 31.17
C LEU A 2 -23.08 -21.79 29.99
N PRO A 3 -22.66 -20.54 30.19
CA PRO A 3 -22.42 -19.63 29.08
C PRO A 3 -21.11 -19.99 28.37
N LEU A 4 -21.16 -20.18 27.05
CA LEU A 4 -19.98 -20.14 26.20
C LEU A 4 -19.47 -18.70 26.15
N GLN A 5 -18.33 -18.42 26.77
CA GLN A 5 -17.55 -17.23 26.45
C GLN A 5 -16.86 -17.45 25.10
N LEU A 6 -17.41 -16.87 24.02
CA LEU A 6 -16.62 -16.59 22.82
C LEU A 6 -15.61 -15.49 23.18
N SER A 7 -14.42 -15.91 23.59
CA SER A 7 -13.27 -15.03 23.63
C SER A 7 -12.83 -14.82 22.18
N GLY A 8 -13.22 -13.68 21.61
CA GLY A 8 -12.72 -13.26 20.31
C GLY A 8 -11.20 -13.17 20.36
N LEU A 9 -10.54 -14.04 19.60
CA LEU A 9 -9.12 -13.89 19.27
C LEU A 9 -8.99 -12.68 18.32
N GLY A 10 -9.07 -11.49 18.90
CA GLY A 10 -8.49 -10.30 18.31
C GLY A 10 -6.97 -10.43 18.42
N LEU A 11 -6.38 -11.27 17.57
CA LEU A 11 -4.96 -11.19 17.32
C LEU A 11 -4.73 -9.82 16.66
N SER A 12 -4.40 -8.83 17.49
CA SER A 12 -3.67 -7.66 17.03
C SER A 12 -2.34 -8.20 16.53
N ALA A 13 -2.32 -8.60 15.26
CA ALA A 13 -1.09 -8.98 14.60
C ALA A 13 -0.18 -7.76 14.71
N SER A 14 0.98 -7.93 15.36
CA SER A 14 1.96 -6.87 15.45
C SER A 14 2.20 -6.28 14.06
N PRO A 15 2.21 -4.95 13.89
CA PRO A 15 2.46 -4.33 12.60
C PRO A 15 3.74 -4.88 11.98
N ARG A 16 3.73 -5.11 10.67
CA ARG A 16 4.91 -5.65 9.98
C ARG A 16 6.14 -4.74 10.16
N ALA A 17 7.33 -5.33 10.14
CA ALA A 17 8.55 -4.52 10.08
C ALA A 17 8.58 -3.71 8.78
N LEU A 18 9.06 -2.46 8.87
CA LEU A 18 9.25 -1.57 7.72
C LEU A 18 10.73 -1.25 7.57
N PRO A 19 11.22 -1.01 6.33
CA PRO A 19 12.58 -0.52 6.12
C PRO A 19 12.85 0.77 6.88
N GLU A 20 14.10 0.98 7.25
CA GLU A 20 14.55 2.22 7.87
C GLU A 20 14.24 3.42 6.98
N GLY A 21 13.78 4.53 7.57
CA GLY A 21 13.42 5.75 6.84
C GLY A 21 12.02 5.75 6.20
N VAL A 22 11.36 4.60 6.06
CA VAL A 22 9.96 4.51 5.61
C VAL A 22 8.99 4.90 6.73
N SER A 23 9.34 4.52 7.97
CA SER A 23 8.61 4.90 9.18
C SER A 23 9.48 5.67 10.16
N SER A 24 8.96 6.76 10.70
CA SER A 24 9.59 7.55 11.75
C SER A 24 8.53 8.23 12.60
N GLY A 25 8.74 8.35 13.91
CA GLY A 25 7.80 9.04 14.81
C GLY A 25 6.37 8.47 14.82
N GLY A 26 6.19 7.17 14.56
CA GLY A 26 4.87 6.52 14.52
C GLY A 26 4.06 6.76 13.24
N VAL A 27 4.65 7.40 12.23
CA VAL A 27 4.03 7.62 10.92
C VAL A 27 4.76 6.87 9.82
N VAL A 28 4.08 6.66 8.69
CA VAL A 28 4.62 5.99 7.50
C VAL A 28 4.49 6.92 6.29
N ARG A 29 5.56 6.99 5.50
CA ARG A 29 5.56 7.67 4.19
C ARG A 29 5.23 6.67 3.09
N TYR A 30 4.12 6.89 2.41
CA TYR A 30 3.61 6.03 1.34
C TYR A 30 3.56 6.81 0.03
N PHE A 31 4.29 6.36 -0.99
CA PHE A 31 4.28 6.97 -2.31
C PHE A 31 3.26 6.28 -3.22
N ALA A 32 2.21 7.01 -3.59
CA ALA A 32 1.20 6.55 -4.54
C ALA A 32 1.58 6.98 -5.97
N PHE A 33 1.55 6.03 -6.90
CA PHE A 33 1.83 6.24 -8.34
C PHE A 33 0.75 5.64 -9.25
N GLY A 34 -0.33 5.10 -8.66
CA GLY A 34 -1.43 4.45 -9.36
C GLY A 34 -2.79 4.95 -8.90
N SER A 35 -3.77 4.04 -8.78
CA SER A 35 -5.15 4.42 -8.44
C SER A 35 -5.32 5.21 -7.13
N ASN A 36 -4.41 5.03 -6.16
CA ASN A 36 -4.41 5.76 -4.90
C ASN A 36 -4.02 7.26 -5.04
N LEU A 37 -3.63 7.72 -6.23
CA LEU A 37 -3.55 9.14 -6.54
C LEU A 37 -4.91 9.83 -6.43
N LEU A 38 -6.00 9.11 -6.75
CA LEU A 38 -7.35 9.63 -6.56
C LEU A 38 -7.77 9.50 -5.09
N ARG A 39 -8.07 10.62 -4.45
CA ARG A 39 -8.41 10.65 -3.01
C ARG A 39 -9.53 9.68 -2.63
N SER A 40 -10.58 9.58 -3.45
CA SER A 40 -11.70 8.67 -3.19
C SER A 40 -11.35 7.18 -3.30
N LYS A 41 -10.24 6.82 -3.97
CA LYS A 41 -9.70 5.45 -3.93
C LYS A 41 -8.94 5.23 -2.63
N MET A 42 -8.11 6.19 -2.22
CA MET A 42 -7.37 6.14 -0.96
C MET A 42 -8.31 6.01 0.26
N ASP A 43 -9.40 6.79 0.30
CA ASP A 43 -10.38 6.73 1.39
C ASP A 43 -11.13 5.39 1.47
N LYS A 44 -11.12 4.59 0.40
CA LYS A 44 -11.70 3.24 0.37
C LYS A 44 -10.71 2.15 0.80
N ARG A 45 -9.45 2.49 1.10
CA ARG A 45 -8.41 1.54 1.58
C ARG A 45 -8.47 1.30 3.09
N GLY A 46 -9.60 1.62 3.73
CA GLY A 46 -9.81 1.53 5.17
C GLY A 46 -9.54 2.85 5.90
N GLU A 47 -9.43 2.79 7.22
CA GLU A 47 -9.09 3.93 8.08
C GLU A 47 -7.61 4.26 7.98
N THR A 48 -7.19 4.75 6.82
CA THR A 48 -5.77 5.02 6.48
C THR A 48 -5.12 6.11 7.33
N GLY A 49 -5.90 6.87 8.10
CA GLY A 49 -5.37 7.90 8.99
C GLY A 49 -4.47 8.91 8.27
N VAL A 50 -4.84 9.33 7.06
CA VAL A 50 -4.03 10.26 6.26
C VAL A 50 -3.83 11.56 7.03
N ILE A 51 -2.57 11.87 7.35
CA ILE A 51 -2.13 13.09 8.05
C ILE A 51 -1.86 14.21 7.05
N SER A 52 -1.17 13.89 5.94
CA SER A 52 -0.87 14.85 4.88
C SER A 52 -0.68 14.15 3.53
N CYS A 53 -0.77 14.93 2.45
CA CYS A 53 -0.50 14.49 1.10
C CYS A 53 0.17 15.64 0.34
N THR A 54 1.32 15.36 -0.26
CA THR A 54 2.06 16.32 -1.11
C THR A 54 2.42 15.66 -2.43
N ALA A 55 2.63 16.46 -3.48
CA ALA A 55 3.25 15.94 -4.70
C ALA A 55 4.64 15.37 -4.38
N GLY A 56 5.02 14.29 -5.05
CA GLY A 56 6.31 13.63 -4.90
C GLY A 56 6.85 13.15 -6.23
N VAL A 57 8.17 12.98 -6.30
CA VAL A 57 8.87 12.51 -7.49
C VAL A 57 9.88 11.45 -7.07
N VAL A 58 9.93 10.34 -7.82
CA VAL A 58 10.97 9.32 -7.70
C VAL A 58 11.86 9.42 -8.94
N PRO A 59 13.14 9.82 -8.81
CA PRO A 59 14.07 9.87 -9.92
C PRO A 59 14.51 8.47 -10.36
N ASP A 60 15.01 8.38 -11.58
CA ASP A 60 15.55 7.16 -12.22
C ASP A 60 14.53 6.01 -12.28
N HIS A 61 13.24 6.34 -12.31
CA HIS A 61 12.12 5.41 -12.41
C HIS A 61 11.07 5.95 -13.37
N ARG A 62 10.33 5.06 -14.02
CA ARG A 62 9.15 5.41 -14.83
C ARG A 62 7.92 4.65 -14.37
N LEU A 63 6.74 5.23 -14.63
CA LEU A 63 5.48 4.52 -14.50
C LEU A 63 5.36 3.46 -15.61
N ALA A 64 4.98 2.25 -15.23
CA ALA A 64 4.71 1.16 -16.15
C ALA A 64 3.39 0.48 -15.81
N PHE A 65 2.78 -0.19 -16.79
CA PHE A 65 1.59 -1.03 -16.60
C PHE A 65 1.94 -2.49 -16.89
N ASN A 66 2.95 -3.01 -16.17
CA ASN A 66 3.53 -4.33 -16.41
C ASN A 66 3.15 -5.37 -15.33
N MET A 67 2.47 -4.97 -14.26
CA MET A 67 1.95 -5.89 -13.24
C MET A 67 0.73 -6.63 -13.79
N ARG A 68 0.88 -7.92 -14.11
CA ARG A 68 -0.22 -8.75 -14.64
C ARG A 68 -1.31 -8.96 -13.59
N MET A 69 -2.57 -8.83 -14.02
CA MET A 69 -3.77 -9.09 -13.20
C MET A 69 -4.56 -10.27 -13.75
N PHE A 70 -5.86 -10.10 -14.03
CA PHE A 70 -6.77 -11.13 -14.52
C PHE A 70 -7.23 -10.79 -15.95
N PRO A 71 -6.44 -11.11 -16.99
CA PRO A 71 -6.87 -10.96 -18.37
C PRO A 71 -8.16 -11.76 -18.64
N PRO A 72 -9.14 -11.24 -19.39
CA PRO A 72 -9.11 -9.97 -20.14
C PRO A 72 -9.69 -8.76 -19.39
N LEU A 73 -10.26 -8.94 -18.19
CA LEU A 73 -10.98 -7.88 -17.46
C LEU A 73 -10.05 -6.80 -16.93
N GLU A 74 -8.92 -7.20 -16.34
CA GLU A 74 -7.88 -6.30 -15.84
C GLU A 74 -6.53 -6.79 -16.37
N PRO A 75 -6.08 -6.34 -17.55
CA PRO A 75 -4.88 -6.88 -18.20
C PRO A 75 -3.60 -6.53 -17.44
N SER A 76 -3.53 -5.32 -16.86
CA SER A 76 -2.40 -4.91 -16.02
C SER A 76 -2.74 -3.78 -15.05
N MET A 77 -1.94 -3.68 -13.98
CA MET A 77 -1.95 -2.58 -13.00
C MET A 77 -0.70 -1.72 -13.12
N ALA A 78 -0.83 -0.50 -12.60
CA ALA A 78 0.30 0.41 -12.44
C ALA A 78 1.39 -0.22 -11.56
N SER A 79 2.63 0.04 -11.96
CA SER A 79 3.89 -0.42 -11.38
C SER A 79 4.94 0.65 -11.65
N ILE A 80 6.09 0.58 -10.99
CA ILE A 80 7.24 1.42 -11.30
C ILE A 80 8.42 0.52 -11.64
N GLU A 81 9.23 0.93 -12.62
CA GLU A 81 10.44 0.20 -13.00
C GLU A 81 11.63 1.16 -13.15
N PRO A 82 12.87 0.68 -12.93
CA PRO A 82 14.06 1.48 -13.13
C PRO A 82 14.14 2.04 -14.56
N SER A 83 14.40 3.34 -14.66
CA SER A 83 14.60 4.03 -15.92
C SER A 83 15.50 5.25 -15.72
N PRO A 84 16.83 5.09 -15.86
CA PRO A 84 17.79 6.16 -15.60
C PRO A 84 17.49 7.44 -16.40
N GLY A 85 17.48 8.59 -15.71
CA GLY A 85 17.18 9.89 -16.31
C GLY A 85 15.68 10.21 -16.48
N GLU A 86 14.78 9.26 -16.21
CA GLU A 86 13.35 9.52 -16.14
C GLU A 86 12.88 9.75 -14.70
N VAL A 87 11.62 10.19 -14.56
CA VAL A 87 10.99 10.45 -13.28
C VAL A 87 9.60 9.83 -13.21
N CYS A 88 9.26 9.28 -12.04
CA CYS A 88 7.90 8.86 -11.73
C CYS A 88 7.27 9.88 -10.79
N GLU A 89 6.25 10.59 -11.29
CA GLU A 89 5.45 11.52 -10.51
C GLU A 89 4.38 10.78 -9.70
N GLY A 90 4.08 11.31 -8.52
CA GLY A 90 3.04 10.75 -7.68
C GLY A 90 2.68 11.61 -6.47
N ALA A 91 2.08 10.99 -5.47
CA ALA A 91 1.69 11.62 -4.23
C ALA A 91 2.35 10.93 -3.03
N LEU A 92 3.03 11.72 -2.19
CA LEU A 92 3.57 11.26 -0.93
C LEU A 92 2.55 11.48 0.19
N TYR A 93 1.95 10.39 0.65
CA TYR A 93 1.08 10.38 1.81
C TYR A 93 1.88 10.17 3.08
N THR A 94 1.53 10.92 4.13
CA THR A 94 1.91 10.60 5.51
C THR A 94 0.71 9.94 6.19
N LEU A 95 0.89 8.70 6.65
CA LEU A 95 -0.16 7.89 7.27
C LEU A 95 0.21 7.58 8.72
N THR A 96 -0.79 7.27 9.55
CA THR A 96 -0.53 6.59 10.83
C THR A 96 0.05 5.20 10.59
N ARG A 97 0.78 4.65 11.56
CA ARG A 97 1.32 3.28 11.46
C ARG A 97 0.22 2.25 11.17
N ASP A 98 -0.90 2.34 11.90
CA ASP A 98 -2.03 1.42 11.77
C ASP A 98 -2.80 1.63 10.46
N GLY A 99 -2.94 2.88 10.03
CA GLY A 99 -3.59 3.22 8.76
C GLY A 99 -2.85 2.67 7.55
N TYR A 100 -1.51 2.60 7.62
CA TYR A 100 -0.72 1.91 6.62
C TYR A 100 -0.95 0.39 6.61
N GLU A 101 -1.13 -0.26 7.76
CA GLU A 101 -1.45 -1.69 7.79
C GLU A 101 -2.82 -1.96 7.17
N ALA A 102 -3.82 -1.11 7.45
CA ALA A 102 -5.13 -1.20 6.80
C ALA A 102 -5.02 -1.06 5.27
N LEU A 103 -4.22 -0.09 4.79
CA LEU A 103 -3.95 0.08 3.37
C LEU A 103 -3.31 -1.17 2.77
N TRP A 104 -2.22 -1.66 3.38
CA TRP A 104 -1.47 -2.81 2.87
C TRP A 104 -2.36 -4.06 2.73
N GLN A 105 -3.18 -4.35 3.73
CA GLN A 105 -4.13 -5.46 3.69
C GLN A 105 -5.15 -5.30 2.55
N SER A 106 -5.66 -4.08 2.34
CA SER A 106 -6.62 -3.78 1.26
C SER A 106 -6.04 -3.93 -0.17
N GLU A 107 -4.72 -3.97 -0.31
CA GLU A 107 -4.00 -4.19 -1.57
C GLU A 107 -3.61 -5.66 -1.77
N GLY A 108 -4.17 -6.56 -0.96
CA GLY A 108 -3.84 -7.99 -0.98
C GLY A 108 -2.53 -8.31 -0.26
N GLY A 109 -2.04 -7.40 0.58
CA GLY A 109 -0.99 -7.68 1.53
C GLY A 109 -1.42 -8.81 2.47
N GLY A 110 -0.60 -9.86 2.59
CA GLY A 110 -0.90 -11.02 3.42
C GLY A 110 -1.60 -12.17 2.69
N MET A 111 -1.98 -12.01 1.42
CA MET A 111 -2.40 -13.15 0.59
C MET A 111 -1.16 -13.89 0.05
N GLU A 112 -1.18 -15.23 0.08
CA GLU A 112 -0.21 -16.04 -0.67
C GLU A 112 -0.37 -15.72 -2.16
N ARG A 113 0.63 -15.05 -2.74
CA ARG A 113 0.69 -14.87 -4.19
C ARG A 113 1.43 -16.08 -4.76
N PRO A 114 0.92 -16.74 -5.82
CA PRO A 114 1.75 -17.68 -6.57
C PRO A 114 3.02 -16.94 -6.99
N GLY A 115 4.18 -17.56 -6.74
CA GLY A 115 5.48 -16.94 -6.91
C GLY A 115 5.58 -16.22 -8.26
N TYR A 116 5.81 -14.91 -8.21
CA TYR A 116 6.23 -14.18 -9.39
C TYR A 116 7.73 -14.44 -9.56
N GLU A 117 8.16 -14.80 -10.76
CA GLU A 117 9.56 -14.63 -11.12
C GLU A 117 9.79 -13.14 -11.39
N GLU A 118 10.80 -12.57 -10.74
CA GLU A 118 11.31 -11.21 -10.95
C GLU A 118 11.95 -11.03 -12.34
#